data_AF-A0A5C9C701-F1
#
_entry.id   AF-A0A5C9C701-F1
#
_cell.length_a   1.000
_cell.length_b   1.000
_cell.length_c   1.000
_cell.angle_alpha   90.00
_cell.angle_beta   90.00
_cell.angle_gamma   90.00
#
_symmetry.space_group_name_H-M   'P 1'
#
loop_
_entity.id
_entity.type
_entity.pdbx_description
1 polymer ?
#
loop_
_entity_poly.entity_id
_entity_poly.type
_entity_poly.pdbx_seq_one_letter_code
_entity_poly.pdbx_strand_id
1 'polypeptide(L)'
;MKQQHLLELGDRPQLLDIIIASLPDLKLKQASTGAALNTGALYQIYTNKWLDDFKPTERQSSSETLRTVLEELAHTLWQRVGNRLHYGDLFAMLKDRPDLRGKLDPNQLDVELRTAAFLSRTPDGLYGFSHRSFLEYFLARRIERAASSSAPTHALPSAAMAQVLDISRLSREVCGFVHDLVPVQDDSRRTALRSSLSGVLSAQDSGLYPLDARTNALILGHRLAWAEQESGASAMDWFEPSDALKQSMATYIPEGALLAGADLRDLGLRGLCAPGIDLQGAQLDGADLSEAFLPGALLGQASLVKALLYGVNLEQAQLQAADFSDCLATGIRLDGAQAQESVWLNARLQHGHLQSTQFKGADLRCAHLSQVEGRPSLTDALVFGATAAGAKVLRRSHLVLVQPEVSRLQLAPPEKHFGSVRSVAWTADGKTLASAGDDQTVRLWDGASGKLLRTLEGHQGTVWSVAWSADGKTLASAGIDKTVRLWDGASGKLLCTLEGLQGAVSSVAWSADGKTLASAGEDKTVRLWDGASGKLLRTLEAHQGRVFSVAWSADGKTLASAGDDQMVHLWDGASGKLLRKLEGHQG
;
A
#
# COMPACT_ATOMS: atom_id res chain seq x y z
N MET A 1 -1.20 24.25 -28.48
CA MET A 1 0.03 24.90 -27.97
C MET A 1 -0.36 26.24 -27.35
N LYS A 2 0.08 26.57 -26.13
CA LYS A 2 -0.16 27.91 -25.55
C LYS A 2 0.68 28.94 -26.30
N GLN A 3 0.13 30.13 -26.53
CA GLN A 3 0.74 31.21 -27.33
C GLN A 3 2.12 31.66 -26.77
N GLN A 4 2.36 31.48 -25.47
CA GLN A 4 3.65 31.73 -24.82
C GLN A 4 4.79 30.82 -25.32
N HIS A 5 4.54 29.52 -25.56
CA HIS A 5 5.61 28.59 -26.00
C HIS A 5 6.11 28.89 -27.43
N LEU A 6 5.31 29.60 -28.24
CA LEU A 6 5.72 30.04 -29.58
C LEU A 6 6.62 31.29 -29.54
N LEU A 7 6.51 32.11 -28.49
CA LEU A 7 7.37 33.28 -28.29
C LEU A 7 8.77 32.85 -27.81
N GLU A 8 8.85 31.91 -26.85
CA GLU A 8 10.13 31.37 -26.34
C GLU A 8 10.94 30.59 -27.41
N LEU A 9 10.28 30.08 -28.46
CA LEU A 9 10.94 29.49 -29.63
C LEU A 9 11.55 30.54 -30.56
N GLY A 10 11.08 31.80 -30.50
CA GLY A 10 11.58 32.92 -31.31
C GLY A 10 12.95 33.44 -30.88
N ASP A 11 13.34 33.24 -29.62
CA ASP A 11 14.62 33.74 -29.08
C ASP A 11 15.84 32.88 -29.48
N ARG A 12 15.68 31.92 -30.39
CA ARG A 12 16.70 30.92 -30.76
C ARG A 12 16.86 30.79 -32.28
N PRO A 13 17.85 31.47 -32.90
CA PRO A 13 17.95 31.56 -34.36
C PRO A 13 18.05 30.19 -35.05
N GLN A 14 18.84 29.26 -34.51
CA GLN A 14 19.01 27.91 -35.08
C GLN A 14 17.70 27.08 -35.07
N LEU A 15 16.80 27.32 -34.12
CA LEU A 15 15.47 26.69 -34.11
C LEU A 15 14.54 27.35 -35.12
N LEU A 16 14.58 28.68 -35.26
CA LEU A 16 13.88 29.40 -36.32
C LEU A 16 14.31 28.91 -37.71
N ASP A 17 15.60 28.65 -37.93
CA ASP A 17 16.10 28.12 -39.20
C ASP A 17 15.48 26.76 -39.55
N ILE A 18 15.43 25.80 -38.60
CA ILE A 18 14.73 24.52 -38.81
C ILE A 18 13.22 24.73 -39.06
N ILE A 19 12.57 25.62 -38.29
CA ILE A 19 11.14 25.90 -38.46
C ILE A 19 10.86 26.44 -39.87
N ILE A 20 11.65 27.41 -40.34
CA ILE A 20 11.54 28.05 -41.65
C ILE A 20 11.82 27.02 -42.76
N ALA A 21 12.91 26.26 -42.64
CA ALA A 21 13.29 25.24 -43.62
C ALA A 21 12.23 24.12 -43.73
N SER A 22 11.49 23.84 -42.66
CA SER A 22 10.42 22.84 -42.62
C SER A 22 9.06 23.32 -43.18
N LEU A 23 8.91 24.61 -43.49
CA LEU A 23 7.64 25.16 -44.00
C LEU A 23 7.13 24.51 -45.30
N PRO A 24 7.96 24.11 -46.29
CA PRO A 24 7.49 23.40 -47.47
C PRO A 24 6.89 22.03 -47.11
N ASP A 25 7.57 21.28 -46.24
CA ASP A 25 7.18 19.95 -45.80
C ASP A 25 5.87 19.98 -44.98
N LEU A 26 5.72 20.99 -44.13
CA LEU A 26 4.49 21.28 -43.39
C LEU A 26 3.33 21.59 -44.35
N LYS A 27 3.53 22.45 -45.36
CA LYS A 27 2.49 22.78 -46.36
C LYS A 27 2.09 21.56 -47.20
N LEU A 28 3.06 20.75 -47.62
CA LEU A 28 2.82 19.50 -48.35
C LEU A 28 2.00 18.51 -47.52
N LYS A 29 2.35 18.29 -46.25
CA LYS A 29 1.62 17.38 -45.36
C LYS A 29 0.20 17.89 -45.08
N GLN A 30 0.03 19.20 -44.81
CA GLN A 30 -1.29 19.80 -44.62
C GLN A 30 -2.19 19.67 -45.87
N ALA A 31 -1.63 19.87 -47.07
CA ALA A 31 -2.35 19.72 -48.32
C ALA A 31 -2.74 18.26 -48.62
N SER A 32 -1.91 17.28 -48.21
CA SER A 32 -2.20 15.86 -48.43
C SER A 32 -3.16 15.25 -47.41
N THR A 33 -3.20 15.75 -46.16
CA THR A 33 -4.08 15.20 -45.11
C THR A 33 -5.42 15.92 -44.96
N GLY A 34 -5.58 17.14 -45.50
CA GLY A 34 -6.81 17.95 -45.41
C GLY A 34 -7.16 18.48 -44.01
N ALA A 35 -6.59 17.88 -42.94
CA ALA A 35 -6.74 18.29 -41.56
C ALA A 35 -5.62 19.24 -41.09
N ALA A 36 -5.85 19.93 -39.97
CA ALA A 36 -4.82 20.71 -39.29
C ALA A 36 -3.71 19.79 -38.76
N LEU A 37 -2.45 20.21 -38.92
CA LEU A 37 -1.29 19.52 -38.36
C LEU A 37 -1.38 19.46 -36.83
N ASN A 38 -1.26 18.26 -36.28
CA ASN A 38 -1.13 18.07 -34.83
C ASN A 38 0.30 18.37 -34.36
N THR A 39 0.49 18.45 -33.03
CA THR A 39 1.76 18.90 -32.45
C THR A 39 2.85 17.85 -32.66
N GLY A 40 2.53 16.56 -32.49
CA GLY A 40 3.47 15.46 -32.73
C GLY A 40 3.99 15.39 -34.17
N ALA A 41 3.13 15.59 -35.17
CA ALA A 41 3.54 15.59 -36.58
C ALA A 41 4.50 16.74 -36.94
N LEU A 42 4.35 17.90 -36.28
CA LEU A 42 5.23 19.06 -36.45
C LEU A 42 6.65 18.79 -35.90
N TYR A 43 6.75 18.23 -34.69
CA TYR A 43 8.05 17.83 -34.10
C TYR A 43 8.68 16.63 -34.84
N GLN A 44 7.86 15.74 -35.39
CA GLN A 44 8.31 14.66 -36.28
C GLN A 44 8.93 15.20 -37.57
N ILE A 45 8.35 16.25 -38.19
CA ILE A 45 8.93 16.90 -39.37
C ILE A 45 10.27 17.54 -39.01
N TYR A 46 10.36 18.31 -37.92
CA TYR A 46 11.64 18.92 -37.49
C TYR A 46 12.73 17.88 -37.22
N THR A 47 12.36 16.75 -36.60
CA THR A 47 13.29 15.65 -36.32
C THR A 47 13.73 14.95 -37.61
N ASN A 48 12.80 14.65 -38.53
CA ASN A 48 13.13 14.02 -39.80
C ASN A 48 13.99 14.94 -40.66
N LYS A 49 13.67 16.23 -40.76
CA LYS A 49 14.44 17.19 -41.54
C LYS A 49 15.91 17.23 -41.12
N TRP A 50 16.18 17.30 -39.81
CA TRP A 50 17.55 17.20 -39.28
C TRP A 50 18.25 15.87 -39.65
N LEU A 51 17.52 14.76 -39.69
CA LEU A 51 18.05 13.45 -40.08
C LEU A 51 18.28 13.32 -41.60
N ASP A 52 17.47 14.01 -42.41
CA ASP A 52 17.46 13.93 -43.87
C ASP A 52 18.41 14.96 -44.52
N ASP A 53 18.67 16.10 -43.85
CA ASP A 53 19.65 17.12 -44.27
C ASP A 53 21.10 16.60 -44.19
N PHE A 54 21.34 15.43 -43.57
CA PHE A 54 22.64 14.77 -43.53
C PHE A 54 22.91 13.94 -44.79
N LYS A 55 24.00 14.24 -45.50
CA LYS A 55 24.48 13.36 -46.58
C LYS A 55 24.92 12.01 -46.01
N PRO A 56 24.59 10.87 -46.66
CA PRO A 56 25.02 9.54 -46.21
C PRO A 56 26.53 9.33 -46.08
N THR A 57 27.35 10.20 -46.66
CA THR A 57 28.82 10.17 -46.62
C THR A 57 29.43 10.83 -45.39
N GLU A 58 28.67 11.65 -44.65
CA GLU A 58 29.14 12.41 -43.48
C GLU A 58 28.62 11.81 -42.16
N ARG A 59 27.86 10.71 -42.26
CA ARG A 59 27.03 10.13 -41.20
C ARG A 59 27.38 8.67 -40.98
N GLN A 60 27.61 8.27 -39.73
CA GLN A 60 27.93 6.88 -39.37
C GLN A 60 26.76 6.19 -38.65
N SER A 61 26.04 6.92 -37.80
CA SER A 61 24.88 6.40 -37.06
C SER A 61 23.61 6.44 -37.92
N SER A 62 22.85 5.34 -37.99
CA SER A 62 21.58 5.32 -38.75
C SER A 62 20.54 6.31 -38.21
N SER A 63 19.50 6.63 -39.00
CA SER A 63 18.39 7.48 -38.55
C SER A 63 17.70 6.95 -37.30
N GLU A 64 17.55 5.63 -37.20
CA GLU A 64 16.92 5.00 -36.03
C GLU A 64 17.87 4.92 -34.83
N THR A 65 19.18 4.80 -35.07
CA THR A 65 20.21 4.90 -34.04
C THR A 65 20.13 6.26 -33.36
N LEU A 66 20.18 7.37 -34.11
CA LEU A 66 20.14 8.72 -33.52
C LEU A 66 18.81 9.05 -32.83
N ARG A 67 17.67 8.57 -33.35
CA ARG A 67 16.36 8.69 -32.66
C ARG A 67 16.39 7.98 -31.30
N THR A 68 16.93 6.76 -31.25
CA THR A 68 17.11 6.01 -30.00
C THR A 68 18.02 6.74 -29.01
N VAL A 69 19.11 7.36 -29.48
CA VAL A 69 19.99 8.19 -28.63
C VAL A 69 19.24 9.39 -28.04
N LEU A 70 18.39 10.05 -28.82
CA LEU A 70 17.60 11.19 -28.36
C LEU A 70 16.48 10.79 -27.37
N GLU A 71 15.87 9.62 -27.58
CA GLU A 71 14.91 9.01 -26.65
C GLU A 71 15.56 8.69 -25.28
N GLU A 72 16.78 8.14 -25.27
CA GLU A 72 17.54 7.86 -24.05
C GLU A 72 18.06 9.13 -23.36
N LEU A 73 18.52 10.13 -24.13
CA LEU A 73 18.89 11.43 -23.62
C LEU A 73 17.67 12.08 -22.94
N ALA A 74 16.50 12.08 -23.58
CA ALA A 74 15.28 12.67 -23.01
C ALA A 74 14.86 12.00 -21.70
N HIS A 75 14.86 10.67 -21.64
CA HIS A 75 14.56 9.91 -20.43
C HIS A 75 15.56 10.20 -19.29
N THR A 76 16.86 10.18 -19.58
CA THR A 76 17.92 10.47 -18.59
C THR A 76 17.83 11.89 -18.05
N LEU A 77 17.53 12.86 -18.92
CA LEU A 77 17.39 14.27 -18.56
C LEU A 77 16.11 14.55 -17.77
N TRP A 78 15.03 13.80 -18.00
CA TRP A 78 13.79 13.92 -17.23
C TRP A 78 13.97 13.50 -15.76
N GLN A 79 14.82 12.49 -15.51
CA GLN A 79 15.13 12.02 -14.16
C GLN A 79 16.18 12.89 -13.42
N ARG A 80 17.05 13.63 -14.14
CA ARG A 80 18.17 14.37 -13.53
C ARG A 80 17.81 15.80 -13.11
N VAL A 81 18.09 16.13 -11.85
CA VAL A 81 18.14 17.51 -11.37
C VAL A 81 19.22 18.29 -12.15
N GLY A 82 18.79 19.24 -12.98
CA GLY A 82 19.66 20.09 -13.79
C GLY A 82 19.46 19.99 -15.31
N ASN A 83 18.69 18.99 -15.80
CA ASN A 83 18.31 18.86 -17.23
C ASN A 83 19.49 18.97 -18.23
N ARG A 84 20.69 18.52 -17.82
CA ARG A 84 21.87 18.38 -18.69
C ARG A 84 22.65 17.09 -18.40
N LEU A 85 23.35 16.57 -19.41
CA LEU A 85 24.12 15.32 -19.40
C LEU A 85 25.42 15.51 -20.19
N HIS A 86 26.54 15.03 -19.66
CA HIS A 86 27.82 15.06 -20.39
C HIS A 86 27.81 14.00 -21.50
N TYR A 87 28.32 14.32 -22.70
CA TYR A 87 28.30 13.38 -23.84
C TYR A 87 29.05 12.06 -23.54
N GLY A 88 30.10 12.12 -22.71
CA GLY A 88 30.82 10.93 -22.25
C GLY A 88 29.97 10.02 -21.34
N ASP A 89 29.13 10.60 -20.47
CA ASP A 89 28.18 9.83 -19.65
C ASP A 89 27.11 9.18 -20.54
N LEU A 90 26.57 9.95 -21.50
CA LEU A 90 25.60 9.46 -22.48
C LEU A 90 26.19 8.28 -23.26
N PHE A 91 27.40 8.39 -23.80
CA PHE A 91 28.05 7.28 -24.49
C PHE A 91 28.29 6.08 -23.56
N ALA A 92 28.72 6.31 -22.31
CA ALA A 92 28.94 5.26 -21.33
C ALA A 92 27.66 4.49 -20.97
N MET A 93 26.50 5.15 -20.97
CA MET A 93 25.19 4.51 -20.80
C MET A 93 24.73 3.73 -22.04
N LEU A 94 25.04 4.21 -23.24
CA LEU A 94 24.53 3.63 -24.49
C LEU A 94 25.36 2.47 -25.03
N LYS A 95 26.68 2.45 -24.79
CA LYS A 95 27.62 1.45 -25.36
C LYS A 95 27.23 -0.01 -25.06
N ASP A 96 26.61 -0.24 -23.90
CA ASP A 96 26.25 -1.57 -23.38
C ASP A 96 24.79 -1.96 -23.68
N ARG A 97 23.97 -1.05 -24.25
CA ARG A 97 22.56 -1.35 -24.60
C ARG A 97 22.49 -2.30 -25.81
N PRO A 98 21.71 -3.41 -25.77
CA PRO A 98 21.70 -4.44 -26.83
C PRO A 98 21.35 -3.93 -28.23
N ASP A 99 20.49 -2.92 -28.34
CA ASP A 99 20.04 -2.30 -29.59
C ASP A 99 21.06 -1.33 -30.20
N LEU A 100 22.03 -0.84 -29.40
CA LEU A 100 23.03 0.17 -29.79
C LEU A 100 24.48 -0.34 -29.76
N ARG A 101 24.73 -1.49 -29.13
CA ARG A 101 26.06 -2.09 -28.98
C ARG A 101 26.77 -2.24 -30.34
N GLY A 102 27.94 -1.61 -30.46
CA GLY A 102 28.75 -1.62 -31.69
C GLY A 102 28.24 -0.72 -32.83
N LYS A 103 27.20 0.10 -32.61
CA LYS A 103 26.61 1.01 -33.62
C LYS A 103 26.94 2.49 -33.39
N LEU A 104 27.72 2.80 -32.36
CA LEU A 104 28.05 4.17 -31.94
C LEU A 104 29.58 4.33 -31.87
N ASP A 105 30.11 5.39 -32.50
CA ASP A 105 31.46 5.88 -32.26
C ASP A 105 31.39 7.13 -31.36
N PRO A 106 32.19 7.23 -30.28
CA PRO A 106 32.09 8.32 -29.31
C PRO A 106 32.50 9.69 -29.86
N ASN A 107 33.40 9.74 -30.85
CA ASN A 107 33.84 10.99 -31.47
C ASN A 107 32.81 11.45 -32.50
N GLN A 108 32.29 10.51 -33.30
CA GLN A 108 31.27 10.83 -34.30
C GLN A 108 29.93 11.20 -33.65
N LEU A 109 29.58 10.63 -32.49
CA LEU A 109 28.31 10.91 -31.81
C LEU A 109 28.21 12.37 -31.30
N ASP A 110 29.29 12.95 -30.75
CA ASP A 110 29.31 14.37 -30.36
C ASP A 110 29.20 15.29 -31.59
N VAL A 111 29.82 14.92 -32.73
CA VAL A 111 29.66 15.63 -34.02
C VAL A 111 28.22 15.55 -34.52
N GLU A 112 27.64 14.36 -34.60
CA GLU A 112 26.26 14.14 -35.06
C GLU A 112 25.26 14.91 -34.16
N LEU A 113 25.40 14.85 -32.84
CA LEU A 113 24.52 15.57 -31.91
C LEU A 113 24.70 17.11 -31.92
N ARG A 114 25.87 17.65 -32.28
CA ARG A 114 26.07 19.12 -32.41
C ARG A 114 25.21 19.76 -33.49
N THR A 115 24.84 19.01 -34.51
CA THR A 115 24.05 19.52 -35.65
C THR A 115 22.55 19.65 -35.36
N ALA A 116 22.06 19.00 -34.29
CA ALA A 116 20.65 19.05 -33.90
C ALA A 116 20.34 20.41 -33.26
N ALA A 117 19.75 21.35 -34.01
CA ALA A 117 19.41 22.68 -33.49
C ALA A 117 18.42 22.68 -32.30
N PHE A 118 17.69 21.58 -32.12
CA PHE A 118 16.84 21.35 -30.95
C PHE A 118 17.59 20.84 -29.70
N LEU A 119 18.90 20.63 -29.79
CA LEU A 119 19.81 20.45 -28.64
C LEU A 119 20.58 21.73 -28.36
N SER A 120 20.97 21.89 -27.10
CA SER A 120 21.88 22.93 -26.61
C SER A 120 23.08 22.27 -25.94
N ARG A 121 24.29 22.71 -26.29
CA ARG A 121 25.56 22.19 -25.77
C ARG A 121 26.30 23.31 -25.05
N THR A 122 26.78 23.06 -23.83
CA THR A 122 27.71 23.98 -23.14
C THR A 122 29.14 23.83 -23.71
N PRO A 123 30.06 24.77 -23.43
CA PRO A 123 31.48 24.58 -23.71
C PRO A 123 31.99 23.25 -23.13
N ASP A 124 31.60 22.96 -21.88
CA ASP A 124 31.99 21.80 -21.07
C ASP A 124 31.39 20.45 -21.53
N GLY A 125 30.78 20.37 -22.71
CA GLY A 125 30.28 19.10 -23.27
C GLY A 125 28.95 18.61 -22.69
N LEU A 126 28.22 19.45 -21.96
CA LEU A 126 26.90 19.12 -21.41
C LEU A 126 25.80 19.41 -22.44
N TYR A 127 25.10 18.36 -22.86
CA TYR A 127 23.91 18.43 -23.71
C TYR A 127 22.63 18.56 -22.89
N GLY A 128 21.68 19.33 -23.41
CA GLY A 128 20.29 19.38 -22.94
C GLY A 128 19.38 19.93 -24.04
N PHE A 129 18.10 19.59 -24.04
CA PHE A 129 17.19 20.07 -25.10
C PHE A 129 17.02 21.59 -25.08
N SER A 130 16.99 22.19 -26.27
CA SER A 130 16.83 23.64 -26.43
C SER A 130 15.46 24.12 -25.93
N HIS A 131 14.40 23.34 -26.13
CA HIS A 131 13.08 23.65 -25.58
C HIS A 131 12.48 22.41 -24.91
N ARG A 132 11.77 22.62 -23.80
CA ARG A 132 11.17 21.54 -22.98
C ARG A 132 10.27 20.62 -23.81
N SER A 133 9.55 21.16 -24.79
CA SER A 133 8.67 20.35 -25.64
C SER A 133 9.41 19.38 -26.58
N PHE A 134 10.70 19.55 -26.88
CA PHE A 134 11.47 18.51 -27.58
C PHE A 134 11.81 17.35 -26.63
N LEU A 135 12.20 17.64 -25.40
CA LEU A 135 12.39 16.65 -24.33
C LEU A 135 11.08 15.85 -24.10
N GLU A 136 9.94 16.54 -24.01
CA GLU A 136 8.61 15.91 -23.88
C GLU A 136 8.22 15.09 -25.12
N TYR A 137 8.56 15.56 -26.34
CA TYR A 137 8.34 14.83 -27.59
C TYR A 137 9.16 13.53 -27.68
N PHE A 138 10.46 13.56 -27.36
CA PHE A 138 11.29 12.35 -27.41
C PHE A 138 10.94 11.36 -26.29
N LEU A 139 10.51 11.85 -25.12
CA LEU A 139 9.96 10.99 -24.07
C LEU A 139 8.63 10.34 -24.50
N ALA A 140 7.74 11.09 -25.16
CA ALA A 140 6.50 10.57 -25.71
C ALA A 140 6.73 9.53 -26.82
N ARG A 141 7.71 9.76 -27.69
CA ARG A 141 8.14 8.82 -28.73
C ARG A 141 8.71 7.53 -28.14
N ARG A 142 9.47 7.62 -27.05
CA ARG A 142 9.96 6.46 -26.29
C ARG A 142 8.79 5.60 -25.74
N ILE A 143 7.74 6.24 -25.21
CA ILE A 143 6.52 5.59 -24.72
C ILE A 143 5.75 4.91 -25.86
N GLU A 144 5.53 5.61 -26.98
CA GLU A 144 4.86 5.03 -28.17
C GLU A 144 5.65 3.82 -28.71
N ARG A 145 6.96 3.97 -28.92
CA ARG A 145 7.81 2.88 -29.42
C ARG A 145 7.82 1.66 -28.51
N ALA A 146 7.79 1.86 -27.18
CA ALA A 146 7.67 0.76 -26.25
C ALA A 146 6.31 0.04 -26.38
N ALA A 147 5.20 0.78 -26.50
CA ALA A 147 3.86 0.24 -26.75
C ALA A 147 3.77 -0.53 -28.08
N SER A 148 4.39 -0.01 -29.14
CA SER A 148 4.43 -0.61 -30.47
C SER A 148 5.42 -1.79 -30.58
N SER A 149 6.24 -2.04 -29.56
CA SER A 149 7.22 -3.14 -29.52
C SER A 149 6.76 -4.38 -28.77
N SER A 150 5.70 -4.29 -27.94
CA SER A 150 5.06 -5.46 -27.34
C SER A 150 4.36 -6.28 -28.41
N ALA A 151 4.78 -7.53 -28.58
CA ALA A 151 4.12 -8.48 -29.47
C ALA A 151 2.70 -8.80 -28.96
N PRO A 152 1.73 -9.14 -29.85
CA PRO A 152 0.36 -9.46 -29.48
C PRO A 152 0.24 -10.88 -28.89
N THR A 153 0.85 -11.08 -27.72
CA THR A 153 0.83 -12.34 -26.96
C THR A 153 1.10 -12.07 -25.47
N HIS A 154 0.03 -11.97 -24.67
CA HIS A 154 -0.14 -12.43 -23.27
C HIS A 154 0.98 -12.26 -22.22
N ALA A 155 2.04 -11.49 -22.48
CA ALA A 155 3.11 -11.19 -21.54
C ALA A 155 3.01 -9.72 -21.10
N LEU A 156 3.48 -9.48 -19.87
CA LEU A 156 3.69 -8.15 -19.29
C LEU A 156 4.28 -7.13 -20.28
N PRO A 157 4.02 -5.81 -20.08
CA PRO A 157 4.76 -4.76 -20.77
C PRO A 157 6.26 -5.08 -20.77
N SER A 158 6.86 -5.09 -21.95
CA SER A 158 8.23 -5.59 -22.16
C SER A 158 9.24 -4.94 -21.20
N ALA A 159 10.39 -5.57 -20.96
CA ALA A 159 11.43 -4.96 -20.12
C ALA A 159 11.84 -3.55 -20.59
N ALA A 160 11.67 -3.24 -21.87
CA ALA A 160 11.76 -1.88 -22.39
C ALA A 160 10.64 -0.99 -21.83
N MET A 161 9.36 -1.36 -21.96
CA MET A 161 8.23 -0.60 -21.39
C MET A 161 8.37 -0.37 -19.87
N ALA A 162 8.84 -1.35 -19.10
CA ALA A 162 9.11 -1.16 -17.67
C ALA A 162 10.20 -0.08 -17.41
N GLN A 163 11.25 -0.02 -18.23
CA GLN A 163 12.26 1.05 -18.19
C GLN A 163 11.74 2.39 -18.72
N VAL A 164 10.84 2.38 -19.70
CA VAL A 164 10.25 3.60 -20.26
C VAL A 164 9.27 4.25 -19.29
N LEU A 165 8.57 3.46 -18.49
CA LEU A 165 7.59 3.93 -17.52
C LEU A 165 8.20 4.18 -16.12
N ASP A 166 9.51 3.98 -15.97
CA ASP A 166 10.33 4.56 -14.90
C ASP A 166 10.45 6.08 -15.07
N ILE A 167 9.35 6.77 -14.77
CA ILE A 167 9.21 8.22 -14.83
C ILE A 167 8.41 8.65 -13.61
N SER A 168 9.05 9.44 -12.73
CA SER A 168 8.48 9.89 -11.46
C SER A 168 7.22 10.75 -11.60
N ARG A 169 7.07 11.51 -12.70
CA ARG A 169 5.85 12.24 -13.08
C ARG A 169 5.71 12.34 -14.60
N LEU A 170 4.50 12.13 -15.11
CA LEU A 170 4.13 12.40 -16.50
C LEU A 170 3.57 13.83 -16.61
N SER A 171 3.81 14.52 -17.73
CA SER A 171 3.17 15.82 -17.99
C SER A 171 2.01 15.68 -18.96
N ARG A 172 1.05 16.61 -18.89
CA ARG A 172 -0.09 16.67 -19.83
C ARG A 172 0.41 16.86 -21.27
N GLU A 173 1.54 17.54 -21.43
CA GLU A 173 2.25 17.78 -22.68
C GLU A 173 2.82 16.48 -23.26
N VAL A 174 3.50 15.64 -22.46
CA VAL A 174 3.96 14.30 -22.87
C VAL A 174 2.76 13.48 -23.35
N CYS A 175 1.68 13.43 -22.56
CA CYS A 175 0.49 12.66 -22.92
C CYS A 175 -0.17 13.14 -24.23
N GLY A 176 -0.17 14.45 -24.47
CA GLY A 176 -0.60 15.04 -25.74
C GLY A 176 0.28 14.62 -26.92
N PHE A 177 1.61 14.59 -26.73
CA PHE A 177 2.53 14.12 -27.76
C PHE A 177 2.37 12.62 -28.07
N VAL A 178 2.15 11.73 -27.09
CA VAL A 178 1.93 10.31 -27.41
C VAL A 178 0.64 10.13 -28.22
N HIS A 179 -0.44 10.82 -27.85
CA HIS A 179 -1.71 10.79 -28.61
C HIS A 179 -1.58 11.35 -30.05
N ASP A 180 -0.65 12.28 -30.27
CA ASP A 180 -0.36 12.84 -31.59
C ASP A 180 0.57 11.96 -32.45
N LEU A 181 1.32 11.05 -31.84
CA LEU A 181 2.27 10.15 -32.49
C LEU A 181 1.64 8.83 -32.98
N VAL A 182 0.61 8.32 -32.28
CA VAL A 182 -0.10 7.11 -32.71
C VAL A 182 -0.83 7.35 -34.06
N PRO A 183 -0.66 6.48 -35.08
CA PRO A 183 -1.31 6.64 -36.38
C PRO A 183 -2.83 6.71 -36.31
N VAL A 184 -3.45 7.57 -37.13
CA VAL A 184 -4.91 7.74 -37.22
C VAL A 184 -5.66 6.47 -37.66
N GLN A 185 -4.94 5.52 -38.27
CA GLN A 185 -5.49 4.24 -38.72
C GLN A 185 -5.67 3.22 -37.58
N ASP A 186 -5.18 3.53 -36.37
CA ASP A 186 -5.22 2.66 -35.20
C ASP A 186 -6.01 3.32 -34.05
N ASP A 187 -7.26 3.69 -34.36
CA ASP A 187 -8.07 4.58 -33.50
C ASP A 187 -8.46 3.92 -32.16
N SER A 188 -8.56 2.57 -32.14
CA SER A 188 -8.73 1.78 -30.92
C SER A 188 -7.52 1.90 -30.00
N ARG A 189 -6.29 1.63 -30.46
CA ARG A 189 -5.08 1.82 -29.63
C ARG A 189 -4.88 3.28 -29.26
N ARG A 190 -5.19 4.22 -30.17
CA ARG A 190 -5.09 5.66 -29.92
C ARG A 190 -6.04 6.13 -28.81
N THR A 191 -7.22 5.54 -28.73
CA THR A 191 -8.22 5.78 -27.66
C THR A 191 -7.79 5.11 -26.37
N ALA A 192 -7.31 3.86 -26.44
CA ALA A 192 -6.75 3.11 -25.32
C ALA A 192 -5.65 3.87 -24.60
N LEU A 193 -4.62 4.26 -25.36
CA LEU A 193 -3.41 4.90 -24.87
C LEU A 193 -3.74 6.29 -24.29
N ARG A 194 -4.67 7.02 -24.92
CA ARG A 194 -5.20 8.29 -24.39
C ARG A 194 -5.95 8.11 -23.07
N SER A 195 -6.84 7.13 -22.97
CA SER A 195 -7.56 6.79 -21.74
C SER A 195 -6.59 6.37 -20.62
N SER A 196 -5.60 5.56 -20.96
CA SER A 196 -4.54 5.09 -20.05
C SER A 196 -3.75 6.25 -19.45
N LEU A 197 -3.22 7.13 -20.30
CA LEU A 197 -2.45 8.30 -19.87
C LEU A 197 -3.30 9.32 -19.09
N SER A 198 -4.59 9.47 -19.46
CA SER A 198 -5.51 10.32 -18.69
C SER A 198 -5.78 9.76 -17.29
N GLY A 199 -5.84 8.43 -17.13
CA GLY A 199 -5.96 7.77 -15.83
C GLY A 199 -4.77 8.05 -14.92
N VAL A 200 -3.56 7.90 -15.45
CA VAL A 200 -2.31 8.22 -14.73
C VAL A 200 -2.26 9.69 -14.32
N LEU A 201 -2.66 10.62 -15.20
CA LEU A 201 -2.74 12.04 -14.86
C LEU A 201 -3.78 12.33 -13.76
N SER A 202 -4.95 11.68 -13.79
CA SER A 202 -5.94 11.85 -12.70
C SER A 202 -5.46 11.28 -11.37
N ALA A 203 -4.70 10.19 -11.36
CA ALA A 203 -4.06 9.67 -10.16
C ALA A 203 -3.02 10.68 -9.63
N GLN A 204 -2.21 11.27 -10.51
CA GLN A 204 -1.21 12.31 -10.19
C GLN A 204 -1.82 13.59 -9.63
N ASP A 205 -2.95 14.07 -10.17
CA ASP A 205 -3.63 15.26 -9.67
C ASP A 205 -4.38 15.00 -8.32
N SER A 206 -4.63 13.75 -7.93
CA SER A 206 -5.40 13.41 -6.72
C SER A 206 -4.61 13.52 -5.40
N GLY A 207 -3.28 13.44 -5.44
CA GLY A 207 -2.42 13.54 -4.25
C GLY A 207 -2.52 12.39 -3.23
N LEU A 208 -3.33 11.36 -3.49
CA LEU A 208 -3.62 10.26 -2.55
C LEU A 208 -2.53 9.17 -2.47
N TYR A 209 -1.54 9.18 -3.37
CA TYR A 209 -0.57 8.10 -3.53
C TYR A 209 0.87 8.62 -3.73
N PRO A 210 1.90 7.95 -3.19
CA PRO A 210 3.29 8.13 -3.60
C PRO A 210 3.47 7.51 -4.99
N LEU A 211 3.25 8.31 -6.03
CA LEU A 211 3.27 7.81 -7.41
C LEU A 211 4.69 7.58 -7.88
N ASP A 212 5.04 6.31 -7.98
CA ASP A 212 6.30 5.85 -8.51
C ASP A 212 6.18 5.39 -9.97
N ALA A 213 7.36 5.15 -10.55
CA ALA A 213 7.58 4.45 -11.80
C ALA A 213 6.65 3.25 -12.04
N ARG A 214 6.58 2.35 -11.05
CA ARG A 214 5.99 1.02 -11.20
C ARG A 214 4.46 1.09 -11.22
N THR A 215 3.88 1.98 -10.42
CA THR A 215 2.45 2.28 -10.41
C THR A 215 2.00 2.85 -11.76
N ASN A 216 2.75 3.81 -12.33
CA ASN A 216 2.49 4.33 -13.67
C ASN A 216 2.62 3.23 -14.74
N ALA A 217 3.63 2.35 -14.60
CA ALA A 217 3.90 1.26 -15.53
C ALA A 217 2.75 0.23 -15.59
N LEU A 218 2.24 -0.16 -14.42
CA LEU A 218 1.13 -1.10 -14.30
C LEU A 218 -0.14 -0.54 -14.93
N ILE A 219 -0.55 0.69 -14.57
CA ILE A 219 -1.78 1.33 -15.09
C ILE A 219 -1.77 1.44 -16.61
N LEU A 220 -0.61 1.78 -17.20
CA LEU A 220 -0.45 1.95 -18.65
C LEU A 220 -0.40 0.63 -19.41
N GLY A 221 0.47 -0.32 -19.01
CA GLY A 221 0.55 -1.63 -19.65
C GLY A 221 -0.78 -2.37 -19.59
N HIS A 222 -1.47 -2.24 -18.45
CA HIS A 222 -2.77 -2.84 -18.21
C HIS A 222 -3.88 -2.30 -19.14
N ARG A 223 -4.08 -0.97 -19.18
CA ARG A 223 -5.15 -0.36 -20.01
C ARG A 223 -4.87 -0.42 -21.51
N LEU A 224 -3.62 -0.64 -21.93
CA LEU A 224 -3.28 -0.90 -23.33
C LEU A 224 -3.72 -2.30 -23.79
N ALA A 225 -3.53 -3.34 -22.96
CA ALA A 225 -3.99 -4.70 -23.25
C ALA A 225 -5.52 -4.80 -23.41
N TRP A 226 -6.26 -3.95 -22.69
CA TRP A 226 -7.73 -3.97 -22.66
C TRP A 226 -8.37 -3.61 -24.03
N ALA A 227 -7.80 -2.66 -24.76
CA ALA A 227 -8.40 -2.18 -26.01
C ALA A 227 -8.11 -3.04 -27.24
N GLU A 228 -7.21 -4.01 -27.14
CA GLU A 228 -7.02 -5.03 -28.19
C GLU A 228 -8.09 -6.14 -28.11
N GLN A 229 -8.86 -6.23 -27.01
CA GLN A 229 -9.94 -7.21 -26.84
C GLN A 229 -11.32 -6.75 -27.30
N GLU A 230 -11.59 -5.44 -27.44
CA GLU A 230 -12.90 -4.93 -27.91
C GLU A 230 -13.27 -5.39 -29.34
N SER A 231 -12.36 -6.03 -30.09
CA SER A 231 -12.69 -6.65 -31.37
C SER A 231 -13.52 -7.94 -31.28
N GLY A 232 -13.84 -8.47 -30.08
CA GLY A 232 -14.98 -9.37 -29.96
C GLY A 232 -15.07 -10.28 -28.73
N ALA A 233 -16.03 -9.98 -27.84
CA ALA A 233 -16.89 -10.95 -27.13
C ALA A 233 -18.09 -10.22 -26.49
N SER A 234 -19.25 -10.86 -26.43
CA SER A 234 -20.49 -10.29 -25.87
C SER A 234 -20.63 -10.50 -24.37
N ALA A 235 -21.09 -9.47 -23.65
CA ALA A 235 -21.42 -9.57 -22.23
C ALA A 235 -22.54 -10.58 -21.93
N MET A 236 -22.47 -11.21 -20.75
CA MET A 236 -23.64 -11.72 -20.04
C MET A 236 -23.66 -11.15 -18.61
N ASP A 237 -24.83 -10.64 -18.23
CA ASP A 237 -25.10 -10.02 -16.94
C ASP A 237 -24.95 -11.01 -15.77
N TRP A 238 -24.48 -10.54 -14.61
CA TRP A 238 -25.09 -10.73 -13.28
C TRP A 238 -24.45 -9.74 -12.27
N PHE A 239 -25.29 -9.09 -11.44
CA PHE A 239 -24.97 -8.13 -10.35
C PHE A 239 -24.42 -6.72 -10.71
N GLU A 240 -25.24 -5.69 -10.46
CA GLU A 240 -24.82 -4.28 -10.54
C GLU A 240 -24.18 -3.75 -9.22
N PRO A 241 -23.00 -3.12 -9.26
CA PRO A 241 -22.55 -2.21 -8.22
C PRO A 241 -23.26 -0.84 -8.34
N SER A 242 -23.34 -0.06 -7.25
CA SER A 242 -24.09 1.20 -7.22
C SER A 242 -23.56 2.27 -8.20
N ASP A 243 -24.42 3.19 -8.65
CA ASP A 243 -24.06 4.18 -9.69
C ASP A 243 -22.90 5.12 -9.31
N ALA A 244 -22.64 5.32 -8.02
CA ALA A 244 -21.47 6.05 -7.53
C ALA A 244 -20.16 5.26 -7.71
N LEU A 245 -20.22 3.93 -7.58
CA LEU A 245 -19.10 3.03 -7.87
C LEU A 245 -18.83 2.98 -9.38
N LYS A 246 -19.88 2.88 -10.21
CA LYS A 246 -19.78 2.88 -11.70
C LYS A 246 -18.98 4.07 -12.26
N GLN A 247 -18.99 5.23 -11.61
CA GLN A 247 -18.23 6.42 -12.04
C GLN A 247 -16.75 6.43 -11.63
N SER A 248 -16.31 5.53 -10.74
CA SER A 248 -14.90 5.42 -10.29
C SER A 248 -14.19 4.16 -10.81
N MET A 249 -14.93 3.11 -11.16
CA MET A 249 -14.43 1.77 -11.50
C MET A 249 -13.81 1.61 -12.91
N ALA A 250 -13.04 2.58 -13.40
CA ALA A 250 -12.37 2.49 -14.71
C ALA A 250 -11.05 1.68 -14.67
N THR A 251 -10.99 0.58 -13.91
CA THR A 251 -9.83 -0.31 -13.80
C THR A 251 -10.27 -1.77 -13.89
N TYR A 252 -10.95 -2.10 -14.99
CA TYR A 252 -11.36 -3.46 -15.32
C TYR A 252 -10.21 -4.20 -16.00
N ILE A 253 -9.67 -5.21 -15.32
CA ILE A 253 -8.70 -6.15 -15.86
C ILE A 253 -9.46 -7.30 -16.51
N PRO A 254 -9.11 -7.69 -17.75
CA PRO A 254 -9.77 -8.79 -18.41
C PRO A 254 -9.49 -10.13 -17.74
N GLU A 255 -10.46 -11.02 -17.87
CA GLU A 255 -10.44 -12.35 -17.29
C GLU A 255 -9.21 -13.15 -17.76
N GLY A 256 -8.34 -13.56 -16.83
CA GLY A 256 -7.13 -14.34 -17.16
C GLY A 256 -5.86 -13.54 -17.51
N ALA A 257 -5.73 -12.27 -17.10
CA ALA A 257 -4.49 -11.51 -17.31
C ALA A 257 -3.27 -12.16 -16.61
N LEU A 258 -2.14 -12.27 -17.32
CA LEU A 258 -0.95 -13.02 -16.89
C LEU A 258 0.12 -12.11 -16.26
N LEU A 259 0.24 -12.19 -14.94
CA LEU A 259 1.19 -11.50 -14.07
C LEU A 259 2.03 -12.49 -13.22
N ALA A 260 2.09 -13.76 -13.62
CA ALA A 260 2.86 -14.79 -12.93
C ALA A 260 4.34 -14.38 -12.77
N GLY A 261 4.88 -14.51 -11.55
CA GLY A 261 6.25 -14.13 -11.19
C GLY A 261 6.54 -12.63 -11.13
N ALA A 262 5.53 -11.75 -11.26
CA ALA A 262 5.74 -10.30 -11.25
C ALA A 262 6.18 -9.77 -9.86
N ASP A 263 7.10 -8.80 -9.83
CA ASP A 263 7.43 -8.04 -8.62
C ASP A 263 6.49 -6.83 -8.48
N LEU A 264 5.54 -6.95 -7.56
CA LEU A 264 4.42 -6.05 -7.29
C LEU A 264 4.42 -5.55 -5.82
N ARG A 265 5.57 -5.64 -5.14
CA ARG A 265 5.71 -5.27 -3.72
C ARG A 265 5.49 -3.78 -3.48
N ASP A 266 4.91 -3.48 -2.33
CA ASP A 266 4.56 -2.13 -1.85
C ASP A 266 3.65 -1.31 -2.81
N LEU A 267 3.02 -1.94 -3.81
CA LEU A 267 2.15 -1.26 -4.78
C LEU A 267 0.74 -0.97 -4.23
N GLY A 268 0.20 0.19 -4.59
CA GLY A 268 -1.21 0.54 -4.39
C GLY A 268 -2.10 -0.06 -5.47
N LEU A 269 -2.71 -1.21 -5.19
CA LEU A 269 -3.60 -1.98 -6.05
C LEU A 269 -5.07 -1.93 -5.57
N ARG A 270 -5.46 -0.83 -4.92
CA ARG A 270 -6.81 -0.65 -4.36
C ARG A 270 -7.88 -0.58 -5.46
N GLY A 271 -8.97 -1.34 -5.29
CA GLY A 271 -10.09 -1.39 -6.23
C GLY A 271 -9.79 -2.17 -7.52
N LEU A 272 -8.73 -2.99 -7.54
CA LEU A 272 -8.33 -3.81 -8.69
C LEU A 272 -9.41 -4.83 -9.05
N CYS A 273 -10.12 -4.63 -10.16
CA CYS A 273 -11.13 -5.58 -10.64
C CYS A 273 -10.51 -6.52 -11.66
N ALA A 274 -10.17 -7.75 -11.28
CA ALA A 274 -9.49 -8.73 -12.13
C ALA A 274 -9.94 -10.18 -11.88
N PRO A 275 -11.13 -10.59 -12.37
CA PRO A 275 -11.53 -11.99 -12.38
C PRO A 275 -10.48 -12.88 -13.05
N GLY A 276 -10.24 -14.08 -12.52
CA GLY A 276 -9.37 -15.10 -13.12
C GLY A 276 -7.89 -14.71 -13.29
N ILE A 277 -7.43 -13.59 -12.74
CA ILE A 277 -6.05 -13.10 -12.95
C ILE A 277 -5.00 -14.12 -12.52
N ASP A 278 -3.98 -14.35 -13.34
CA ASP A 278 -2.87 -15.24 -13.02
C ASP A 278 -1.73 -14.44 -12.38
N LEU A 279 -1.56 -14.61 -11.08
CA LEU A 279 -0.54 -14.03 -10.21
C LEU A 279 0.39 -15.12 -9.63
N GLN A 280 0.49 -16.30 -10.26
CA GLN A 280 1.28 -17.41 -9.71
C GLN A 280 2.75 -17.01 -9.49
N GLY A 281 3.27 -17.17 -8.28
CA GLY A 281 4.64 -16.78 -7.91
C GLY A 281 4.89 -15.26 -7.80
N ALA A 282 3.87 -14.41 -7.98
CA ALA A 282 4.02 -12.96 -7.88
C ALA A 282 4.42 -12.52 -6.46
N GLN A 283 5.20 -11.44 -6.36
CA GLN A 283 5.66 -10.87 -5.10
C GLN A 283 4.83 -9.61 -4.82
N LEU A 284 3.86 -9.69 -3.92
CA LEU A 284 2.89 -8.66 -3.51
C LEU A 284 3.09 -8.25 -2.04
N ASP A 285 4.25 -8.54 -1.44
CA ASP A 285 4.56 -8.14 -0.07
C ASP A 285 4.36 -6.63 0.14
N GLY A 286 3.67 -6.25 1.21
CA GLY A 286 3.35 -4.85 1.51
C GLY A 286 2.35 -4.16 0.55
N ALA A 287 1.86 -4.84 -0.50
CA ALA A 287 0.91 -4.25 -1.44
C ALA A 287 -0.46 -3.97 -0.78
N ASP A 288 -1.09 -2.87 -1.19
CA ASP A 288 -2.46 -2.53 -0.80
C ASP A 288 -3.44 -2.99 -1.88
N LEU A 289 -4.05 -4.17 -1.68
CA LEU A 289 -5.06 -4.74 -2.57
C LEU A 289 -6.49 -4.41 -2.10
N SER A 290 -6.69 -3.47 -1.16
CA SER A 290 -8.02 -3.18 -0.60
C SER A 290 -9.11 -3.02 -1.67
N GLU A 291 -10.32 -3.50 -1.44
CA GLU A 291 -11.47 -3.44 -2.35
C GLU A 291 -11.24 -4.11 -3.72
N ALA A 292 -10.15 -4.86 -3.91
CA ALA A 292 -9.91 -5.61 -5.13
C ALA A 292 -10.95 -6.74 -5.32
N PHE A 293 -11.40 -6.91 -6.56
CA PHE A 293 -12.36 -7.92 -6.97
C PHE A 293 -11.67 -8.94 -7.88
N LEU A 294 -11.18 -10.02 -7.29
CA LEU A 294 -10.28 -11.02 -7.90
C LEU A 294 -10.85 -12.46 -7.83
N PRO A 295 -12.14 -12.70 -8.15
CA PRO A 295 -12.69 -14.05 -8.08
C PRO A 295 -12.00 -14.97 -9.09
N GLY A 296 -11.67 -16.20 -8.69
CA GLY A 296 -10.98 -17.19 -9.53
C GLY A 296 -9.49 -16.94 -9.79
N ALA A 297 -8.89 -15.92 -9.16
CA ALA A 297 -7.47 -15.59 -9.33
C ALA A 297 -6.52 -16.76 -9.03
N LEU A 298 -5.47 -16.93 -9.83
CA LEU A 298 -4.42 -17.93 -9.65
C LEU A 298 -3.24 -17.30 -8.89
N LEU A 299 -3.20 -17.43 -7.58
CA LEU A 299 -2.16 -16.89 -6.69
C LEU A 299 -1.21 -17.98 -6.17
N GLY A 300 -1.16 -19.14 -6.82
CA GLY A 300 -0.31 -20.25 -6.40
C GLY A 300 1.17 -19.82 -6.29
N GLN A 301 1.81 -20.09 -5.15
CA GLN A 301 3.18 -19.68 -4.80
C GLN A 301 3.42 -18.15 -4.73
N ALA A 302 2.38 -17.33 -4.80
CA ALA A 302 2.52 -15.87 -4.63
C ALA A 302 2.85 -15.51 -3.17
N SER A 303 3.66 -14.47 -2.98
CA SER A 303 3.97 -13.89 -1.67
C SER A 303 3.14 -12.63 -1.48
N LEU A 304 2.40 -12.52 -0.39
CA LEU A 304 1.52 -11.40 0.00
C LEU A 304 1.82 -10.97 1.44
N VAL A 305 3.09 -11.07 1.86
CA VAL A 305 3.50 -10.87 3.25
C VAL A 305 3.26 -9.41 3.64
N LYS A 306 2.49 -9.18 4.72
CA LYS A 306 2.04 -7.86 5.19
C LYS A 306 1.15 -7.09 4.20
N ALA A 307 0.58 -7.75 3.18
CA ALA A 307 -0.37 -7.10 2.28
C ALA A 307 -1.63 -6.59 3.02
N LEU A 308 -2.20 -5.50 2.54
CA LEU A 308 -3.47 -4.95 3.02
C LEU A 308 -4.60 -5.48 2.14
N LEU A 309 -5.50 -6.27 2.73
CA LEU A 309 -6.54 -7.02 2.04
C LEU A 309 -7.94 -6.64 2.56
N TYR A 310 -8.20 -5.33 2.70
CA TYR A 310 -9.48 -4.83 3.22
C TYR A 310 -10.59 -4.96 2.17
N GLY A 311 -11.61 -5.80 2.38
CA GLY A 311 -12.77 -5.94 1.50
C GLY A 311 -12.49 -6.68 0.18
N VAL A 312 -11.41 -7.46 0.12
CA VAL A 312 -10.96 -8.15 -1.09
C VAL A 312 -11.83 -9.37 -1.42
N ASN A 313 -12.24 -9.51 -2.67
CA ASN A 313 -12.90 -10.71 -3.17
C ASN A 313 -11.87 -11.65 -3.83
N LEU A 314 -11.75 -12.86 -3.30
CA LEU A 314 -10.94 -13.98 -3.79
C LEU A 314 -11.80 -15.27 -3.80
N GLU A 315 -13.11 -15.15 -4.05
CA GLU A 315 -14.01 -16.30 -4.21
C GLU A 315 -13.50 -17.23 -5.34
N GLN A 316 -13.50 -18.55 -5.12
CA GLN A 316 -12.96 -19.57 -6.04
C GLN A 316 -11.46 -19.43 -6.42
N ALA A 317 -10.70 -18.54 -5.79
CA ALA A 317 -9.28 -18.33 -6.12
C ALA A 317 -8.41 -19.56 -5.82
N GLN A 318 -7.35 -19.77 -6.60
CA GLN A 318 -6.37 -20.84 -6.45
C GLN A 318 -5.14 -20.29 -5.72
N LEU A 319 -4.97 -20.62 -4.44
CA LEU A 319 -3.98 -20.02 -3.53
C LEU A 319 -2.91 -21.04 -3.08
N GLN A 320 -2.59 -22.03 -3.91
CA GLN A 320 -1.74 -23.16 -3.50
C GLN A 320 -0.32 -22.72 -3.14
N ALA A 321 0.15 -23.03 -1.93
CA ALA A 321 1.45 -22.60 -1.40
C ALA A 321 1.70 -21.07 -1.44
N ALA A 322 0.64 -20.26 -1.48
CA ALA A 322 0.73 -18.80 -1.38
C ALA A 322 1.01 -18.36 0.06
N ASP A 323 1.79 -17.30 0.28
CA ASP A 323 2.16 -16.79 1.60
C ASP A 323 1.42 -15.48 1.94
N PHE A 324 0.49 -15.55 2.88
CA PHE A 324 -0.30 -14.44 3.42
C PHE A 324 0.16 -14.03 4.84
N SER A 325 1.42 -14.30 5.22
CA SER A 325 1.93 -14.00 6.56
C SER A 325 1.85 -12.51 6.92
N ASP A 326 1.54 -12.20 8.18
CA ASP A 326 1.36 -10.86 8.74
C ASP A 326 0.33 -9.96 8.00
N CYS A 327 -0.53 -10.50 7.10
CA CYS A 327 -1.47 -9.70 6.31
C CYS A 327 -2.66 -9.17 7.13
N LEU A 328 -3.28 -8.09 6.65
CA LEU A 328 -4.46 -7.45 7.26
C LEU A 328 -5.69 -7.61 6.35
N ALA A 329 -6.48 -8.65 6.60
CA ALA A 329 -7.56 -9.12 5.73
C ALA A 329 -8.96 -8.92 6.35
N THR A 330 -9.38 -7.66 6.45
CA THR A 330 -10.70 -7.31 7.01
C THR A 330 -11.76 -7.24 5.91
N GLY A 331 -12.80 -8.05 5.94
CA GLY A 331 -13.85 -8.12 4.91
C GLY A 331 -13.50 -9.01 3.72
N ILE A 332 -12.44 -9.81 3.82
CA ILE A 332 -11.98 -10.70 2.74
C ILE A 332 -13.01 -11.81 2.43
N ARG A 333 -13.27 -12.09 1.16
CA ARG A 333 -14.10 -13.22 0.72
C ARG A 333 -13.23 -14.27 0.04
N LEU A 334 -13.36 -15.52 0.45
CA LEU A 334 -12.59 -16.68 -0.02
C LEU A 334 -13.51 -17.87 -0.31
N ASP A 335 -14.80 -17.62 -0.60
CA ASP A 335 -15.79 -18.68 -0.73
C ASP A 335 -15.43 -19.62 -1.90
N GLY A 336 -15.24 -20.90 -1.58
CA GLY A 336 -14.75 -21.95 -2.50
C GLY A 336 -13.27 -21.87 -2.89
N ALA A 337 -12.49 -20.92 -2.36
CA ALA A 337 -11.07 -20.78 -2.70
C ALA A 337 -10.24 -22.01 -2.27
N GLN A 338 -9.24 -22.34 -3.07
CA GLN A 338 -8.37 -23.51 -2.94
C GLN A 338 -7.02 -23.12 -2.34
N ALA A 339 -6.93 -23.15 -1.02
CA ALA A 339 -5.80 -22.64 -0.24
C ALA A 339 -4.87 -23.76 0.27
N GLN A 340 -4.61 -24.78 -0.56
CA GLN A 340 -3.80 -25.92 -0.12
C GLN A 340 -2.33 -25.53 0.08
N GLU A 341 -1.71 -25.98 1.17
CA GLU A 341 -0.31 -25.68 1.54
C GLU A 341 0.03 -24.19 1.70
N SER A 342 -0.99 -23.30 1.69
CA SER A 342 -0.82 -21.86 1.87
C SER A 342 -0.39 -21.47 3.29
N VAL A 343 0.34 -20.38 3.43
CA VAL A 343 0.86 -19.86 4.70
C VAL A 343 0.08 -18.62 5.11
N TRP A 344 -0.29 -18.52 6.38
CA TRP A 344 -1.14 -17.45 6.96
C TRP A 344 -0.62 -17.07 8.36
N LEU A 345 0.70 -17.10 8.56
CA LEU A 345 1.31 -16.89 9.88
C LEU A 345 1.00 -15.47 10.40
N ASN A 346 0.46 -15.36 11.61
CA ASN A 346 0.02 -14.08 12.21
C ASN A 346 -1.04 -13.29 11.39
N ALA A 347 -1.63 -13.86 10.33
CA ALA A 347 -2.58 -13.17 9.47
C ALA A 347 -3.84 -12.74 10.26
N ARG A 348 -4.36 -11.54 10.00
CA ARG A 348 -5.54 -11.00 10.70
C ARG A 348 -6.74 -10.96 9.77
N LEU A 349 -7.59 -11.98 9.87
CA LEU A 349 -8.85 -12.10 9.13
C LEU A 349 -9.99 -11.58 10.00
N GLN A 350 -10.60 -10.46 9.63
CA GLN A 350 -11.74 -9.88 10.36
C GLN A 350 -12.94 -9.76 9.43
N HIS A 351 -14.18 -10.04 9.87
CA HIS A 351 -15.39 -9.86 9.05
C HIS A 351 -15.37 -10.57 7.67
N GLY A 352 -14.60 -11.65 7.52
CA GLY A 352 -14.42 -12.34 6.23
C GLY A 352 -15.44 -13.44 5.97
N HIS A 353 -15.52 -13.92 4.73
CA HIS A 353 -16.33 -15.08 4.32
C HIS A 353 -15.42 -16.21 3.81
N LEU A 354 -15.55 -17.41 4.39
CA LEU A 354 -14.74 -18.61 4.10
C LEU A 354 -15.63 -19.84 3.76
N GLN A 355 -16.76 -19.65 3.09
CA GLN A 355 -17.69 -20.72 2.78
C GLN A 355 -17.09 -21.70 1.77
N SER A 356 -16.92 -22.97 2.16
CA SER A 356 -16.32 -24.03 1.33
C SER A 356 -14.84 -23.83 0.95
N THR A 357 -14.12 -22.88 1.56
CA THR A 357 -12.67 -22.68 1.34
C THR A 357 -11.85 -23.91 1.77
N GLN A 358 -10.79 -24.27 1.04
CA GLN A 358 -10.01 -25.50 1.29
C GLN A 358 -8.57 -25.21 1.75
N PHE A 359 -8.34 -25.15 3.06
CA PHE A 359 -7.02 -24.95 3.67
C PHE A 359 -6.24 -26.27 3.85
N LYS A 360 -6.21 -27.16 2.84
CA LYS A 360 -5.59 -28.48 3.02
C LYS A 360 -4.08 -28.35 3.22
N GLY A 361 -3.55 -28.73 4.39
CA GLY A 361 -2.11 -28.60 4.70
C GLY A 361 -1.62 -27.16 4.93
N ALA A 362 -2.53 -26.19 5.06
CA ALA A 362 -2.17 -24.77 5.22
C ALA A 362 -1.60 -24.46 6.62
N ASP A 363 -0.73 -23.46 6.72
CA ASP A 363 -0.11 -23.00 7.96
C ASP A 363 -0.78 -21.72 8.49
N LEU A 364 -1.78 -21.89 9.35
CA LEU A 364 -2.57 -20.85 9.99
C LEU A 364 -2.05 -20.48 11.40
N ARG A 365 -0.78 -20.75 11.72
CA ARG A 365 -0.29 -20.52 13.09
C ARG A 365 -0.33 -19.05 13.47
N CYS A 366 -0.81 -18.77 14.68
CA CYS A 366 -1.05 -17.42 15.21
C CYS A 366 -2.03 -16.55 14.40
N ALA A 367 -2.79 -17.11 13.44
CA ALA A 367 -3.78 -16.36 12.68
C ALA A 367 -4.96 -15.92 13.56
N HIS A 368 -5.37 -14.67 13.43
CA HIS A 368 -6.49 -14.09 14.18
C HIS A 368 -7.73 -14.00 13.30
N LEU A 369 -8.76 -14.81 13.59
CA LEU A 369 -10.04 -14.85 12.87
C LEU A 369 -11.16 -14.27 13.74
N SER A 370 -11.66 -13.08 13.42
CA SER A 370 -12.74 -12.44 14.18
C SER A 370 -13.96 -12.14 13.31
N GLN A 371 -15.16 -12.55 13.73
CA GLN A 371 -16.42 -12.32 13.00
C GLN A 371 -16.41 -12.88 11.56
N VAL A 372 -15.76 -14.03 11.35
CA VAL A 372 -15.63 -14.70 10.05
C VAL A 372 -16.78 -15.69 9.84
N GLU A 373 -17.39 -15.66 8.66
CA GLU A 373 -18.52 -16.49 8.25
C GLU A 373 -18.12 -17.66 7.34
N GLY A 374 -19.01 -18.64 7.16
CA GLY A 374 -18.83 -19.76 6.22
C GLY A 374 -18.13 -20.99 6.79
N ARG A 375 -18.14 -22.10 6.03
CA ARG A 375 -17.64 -23.44 6.38
C ARG A 375 -16.39 -23.86 5.57
N PRO A 376 -15.17 -23.49 5.99
CA PRO A 376 -13.93 -23.95 5.38
C PRO A 376 -13.57 -25.37 5.83
N SER A 377 -12.83 -26.09 4.99
CA SER A 377 -12.15 -27.34 5.32
C SER A 377 -10.72 -27.07 5.77
N LEU A 378 -10.32 -27.65 6.90
CA LEU A 378 -8.99 -27.50 7.53
C LEU A 378 -8.19 -28.83 7.55
N THR A 379 -8.38 -29.69 6.55
CA THR A 379 -7.71 -31.00 6.46
C THR A 379 -6.19 -30.84 6.56
N ASP A 380 -5.53 -31.50 7.52
CA ASP A 380 -4.08 -31.44 7.73
C ASP A 380 -3.47 -30.04 7.99
N ALA A 381 -4.29 -29.02 8.31
CA ALA A 381 -3.84 -27.65 8.54
C ALA A 381 -3.15 -27.43 9.91
N LEU A 382 -2.09 -26.62 9.94
CA LEU A 382 -1.39 -26.21 11.16
C LEU A 382 -2.06 -24.96 11.77
N VAL A 383 -2.96 -25.15 12.73
CA VAL A 383 -3.73 -24.05 13.37
C VAL A 383 -3.20 -23.61 14.74
N PHE A 384 -1.94 -23.93 15.07
CA PHE A 384 -1.39 -23.68 16.41
C PHE A 384 -1.32 -22.18 16.74
N GLY A 385 -1.93 -21.77 17.85
CA GLY A 385 -1.99 -20.37 18.28
C GLY A 385 -3.03 -19.51 17.55
N ALA A 386 -3.80 -20.07 16.61
CA ALA A 386 -4.89 -19.33 15.96
C ALA A 386 -6.05 -19.05 16.93
N THR A 387 -6.68 -17.88 16.80
CA THR A 387 -7.80 -17.46 17.67
C THR A 387 -9.07 -17.22 16.86
N ALA A 388 -10.22 -17.75 17.31
CA ALA A 388 -11.52 -17.57 16.68
C ALA A 388 -12.60 -17.17 17.72
N ALA A 389 -13.31 -16.06 17.49
CA ALA A 389 -14.24 -15.47 18.47
C ALA A 389 -15.74 -15.71 18.15
N GLY A 390 -16.48 -16.30 19.11
CA GLY A 390 -17.94 -16.60 19.09
C GLY A 390 -18.27 -18.01 18.55
N ALA A 391 -18.81 -18.96 19.38
CA ALA A 391 -18.08 -20.17 19.88
C ALA A 391 -18.83 -21.48 20.40
N LYS A 392 -19.86 -22.09 19.77
CA LYS A 392 -20.61 -23.36 20.16
C LYS A 392 -20.85 -24.53 19.11
N VAL A 393 -20.45 -25.82 19.39
CA VAL A 393 -20.12 -26.99 18.47
C VAL A 393 -21.15 -28.15 18.23
N LEU A 394 -21.05 -28.94 17.11
CA LEU A 394 -21.63 -30.32 16.96
C LEU A 394 -20.80 -31.41 16.16
N ARG A 395 -20.11 -32.31 16.90
CA ARG A 395 -19.60 -33.70 16.57
C ARG A 395 -18.67 -33.98 15.35
N ARG A 396 -18.06 -35.20 15.39
CA ARG A 396 -16.77 -35.60 14.79
C ARG A 396 -16.77 -35.79 13.26
N SER A 397 -15.57 -35.56 12.67
CA SER A 397 -15.11 -35.81 11.29
C SER A 397 -15.58 -34.89 10.17
N HIS A 398 -16.43 -33.90 10.43
CA HIS A 398 -16.65 -32.76 9.52
C HIS A 398 -16.65 -31.47 10.35
N LEU A 399 -15.80 -30.50 10.00
CA LEU A 399 -15.73 -29.23 10.71
C LEU A 399 -16.74 -28.25 10.11
N VAL A 400 -17.98 -28.35 10.58
CA VAL A 400 -18.99 -27.32 10.31
C VAL A 400 -18.64 -26.10 11.15
N LEU A 401 -18.09 -25.04 10.54
CA LEU A 401 -18.11 -23.69 11.11
C LEU A 401 -19.53 -23.12 11.07
N VAL A 402 -20.39 -23.73 11.88
CA VAL A 402 -20.94 -22.98 12.99
C VAL A 402 -20.31 -23.67 14.20
N GLN A 403 -19.22 -23.13 14.76
CA GLN A 403 -19.25 -23.10 16.22
C GLN A 403 -18.02 -23.36 17.16
N PRO A 404 -16.71 -23.19 16.83
CA PRO A 404 -15.63 -23.96 17.51
C PRO A 404 -15.13 -23.50 18.94
N GLU A 405 -15.67 -24.01 20.06
CA GLU A 405 -15.06 -23.79 21.41
C GLU A 405 -13.80 -24.68 21.63
N VAL A 406 -12.66 -24.00 21.72
CA VAL A 406 -11.38 -24.33 22.41
C VAL A 406 -11.08 -25.80 22.76
N SER A 407 -10.00 -26.31 22.16
CA SER A 407 -9.08 -27.25 22.82
C SER A 407 -7.65 -26.71 22.66
N ARG A 408 -7.18 -25.98 23.69
CA ARG A 408 -5.91 -25.25 23.70
C ARG A 408 -4.74 -26.23 23.88
N LEU A 409 -4.14 -26.68 22.77
CA LEU A 409 -2.79 -27.23 22.81
C LEU A 409 -1.83 -26.08 23.13
N GLN A 410 -1.15 -26.15 24.27
CA GLN A 410 -0.11 -25.18 24.64
C GLN A 410 1.24 -25.58 24.04
N LEU A 411 1.85 -24.65 23.30
CA LEU A 411 3.31 -24.52 23.20
C LEU A 411 3.66 -23.12 23.72
N ALA A 412 4.92 -22.90 24.08
CA ALA A 412 5.33 -21.70 24.80
C ALA A 412 5.03 -20.41 24.00
N PRO A 413 4.44 -19.37 24.63
CA PRO A 413 4.22 -18.09 23.97
C PRO A 413 5.57 -17.44 23.59
N PRO A 414 5.66 -16.75 22.45
CA PRO A 414 6.93 -16.22 21.92
C PRO A 414 7.53 -15.17 22.86
N GLU A 415 8.86 -15.11 22.99
CA GLU A 415 9.55 -14.36 24.06
C GLU A 415 9.44 -12.82 24.01
N LYS A 416 8.88 -12.22 22.94
CA LYS A 416 8.82 -10.77 22.71
C LYS A 416 7.41 -10.27 22.41
N HIS A 417 7.15 -8.99 22.69
CA HIS A 417 5.92 -8.32 22.23
C HIS A 417 5.91 -8.13 20.70
N PHE A 418 4.71 -8.16 20.09
CA PHE A 418 4.51 -7.96 18.64
C PHE A 418 3.69 -6.68 18.37
N GLY A 419 4.28 -5.53 18.71
CA GLY A 419 3.68 -4.21 18.54
C GLY A 419 4.24 -3.22 19.56
N SER A 420 3.66 -2.02 19.66
CA SER A 420 4.13 -1.03 20.64
C SER A 420 3.83 -1.50 22.05
N VAL A 421 4.82 -1.44 22.94
CA VAL A 421 4.59 -1.55 24.38
C VAL A 421 4.00 -0.21 24.85
N ARG A 422 2.81 -0.26 25.46
CA ARG A 422 2.03 0.92 25.88
C ARG A 422 2.20 1.25 27.35
N SER A 423 2.42 0.22 28.19
CA SER A 423 2.55 0.39 29.63
C SER A 423 3.46 -0.66 30.25
N VAL A 424 4.12 -0.29 31.33
CA VAL A 424 4.97 -1.14 32.16
C VAL A 424 4.73 -0.83 33.64
N ALA A 425 4.79 -1.84 34.51
CA ALA A 425 4.59 -1.68 35.95
C ALA A 425 5.43 -2.68 36.76
N TRP A 426 6.15 -2.18 37.77
CA TRP A 426 6.92 -3.00 38.70
C TRP A 426 6.10 -3.46 39.91
N THR A 427 6.36 -4.66 40.43
CA THR A 427 5.96 -5.01 41.80
C THR A 427 6.74 -4.17 42.81
N ALA A 428 6.15 -3.90 43.98
CA ALA A 428 6.76 -3.07 45.02
C ALA A 428 8.10 -3.63 45.56
N ASP A 429 8.33 -4.95 45.42
CA ASP A 429 9.58 -5.61 45.80
C ASP A 429 10.64 -5.66 44.67
N GLY A 430 10.33 -5.08 43.49
CA GLY A 430 11.22 -5.02 42.33
C GLY A 430 11.49 -6.35 41.63
N LYS A 431 10.84 -7.45 42.02
CA LYS A 431 11.12 -8.78 41.46
C LYS A 431 10.43 -9.07 40.14
N THR A 432 9.26 -8.48 39.89
CA THR A 432 8.49 -8.74 38.67
C THR A 432 8.15 -7.44 37.96
N LEU A 433 8.50 -7.37 36.68
CA LEU A 433 8.02 -6.34 35.76
C LEU A 433 6.81 -6.88 35.00
N ALA A 434 5.74 -6.10 34.90
CA ALA A 434 4.66 -6.32 33.94
C ALA A 434 4.84 -5.38 32.75
N SER A 435 4.52 -5.84 31.53
CA SER A 435 4.42 -5.01 30.33
C SER A 435 3.17 -5.35 29.53
N ALA A 436 2.65 -4.38 28.77
CA ALA A 436 1.41 -4.48 28.00
C ALA A 436 1.53 -3.73 26.68
N GLY A 437 0.85 -4.19 25.62
CA GLY A 437 1.00 -3.57 24.29
C GLY A 437 -0.08 -3.87 23.25
N ASP A 438 0.23 -3.49 22.01
CA ASP A 438 -0.64 -3.64 20.83
C ASP A 438 -0.88 -5.10 20.40
N ASP A 439 -0.10 -6.05 20.93
CA ASP A 439 -0.28 -7.49 20.69
C ASP A 439 -1.36 -8.13 21.56
N GLN A 440 -2.13 -7.31 22.31
CA GLN A 440 -3.24 -7.74 23.18
C GLN A 440 -2.79 -8.60 24.38
N THR A 441 -1.49 -8.74 24.62
CA THR A 441 -0.94 -9.50 25.75
C THR A 441 -0.47 -8.61 26.89
N VAL A 442 -0.50 -9.19 28.09
CA VAL A 442 0.28 -8.70 29.23
C VAL A 442 1.40 -9.70 29.49
N ARG A 443 2.60 -9.26 29.82
CA ARG A 443 3.77 -10.12 30.02
C ARG A 443 4.41 -9.85 31.36
N LEU A 444 4.81 -10.91 32.05
CA LEU A 444 5.52 -10.87 33.32
C LEU A 444 6.97 -11.24 33.09
N TRP A 445 7.90 -10.45 33.62
CA TRP A 445 9.34 -10.63 33.46
C TRP A 445 10.03 -10.66 34.81
N ASP A 446 11.06 -11.49 34.94
CA ASP A 446 11.95 -11.49 36.09
C ASP A 446 12.82 -10.24 36.09
N GLY A 447 12.72 -9.45 37.15
CA GLY A 447 13.36 -8.14 37.24
C GLY A 447 14.89 -8.17 37.26
N ALA A 448 15.48 -9.26 37.73
CA ALA A 448 16.93 -9.41 37.86
C ALA A 448 17.59 -9.96 36.59
N SER A 449 16.93 -10.89 35.89
CA SER A 449 17.47 -11.59 34.72
C SER A 449 16.86 -11.18 33.38
N GLY A 450 15.77 -10.39 33.39
CA GLY A 450 15.04 -9.97 32.19
C GLY A 450 14.28 -11.09 31.48
N LYS A 451 14.22 -12.30 32.06
CA LYS A 451 13.55 -13.46 31.44
C LYS A 451 12.03 -13.32 31.48
N LEU A 452 11.36 -13.70 30.40
CA LEU A 452 9.91 -13.83 30.37
C LEU A 452 9.47 -14.95 31.33
N LEU A 453 8.70 -14.60 32.34
CA LEU A 453 8.09 -15.53 33.31
C LEU A 453 6.76 -16.08 32.79
N ARG A 454 5.89 -15.21 32.25
CA ARG A 454 4.55 -15.56 31.73
C ARG A 454 4.08 -14.59 30.65
N THR A 455 3.25 -15.08 29.75
CA THR A 455 2.35 -14.26 28.93
C THR A 455 0.92 -14.51 29.41
N LEU A 456 0.19 -13.42 29.66
CA LEU A 456 -1.21 -13.42 30.08
C LEU A 456 -2.04 -13.01 28.86
N GLU A 457 -2.88 -13.93 28.41
CA GLU A 457 -3.71 -13.81 27.21
C GLU A 457 -5.18 -13.70 27.62
N GLY A 458 -5.93 -12.79 26.99
CA GLY A 458 -7.38 -12.68 27.20
C GLY A 458 -7.99 -11.37 26.73
N HIS A 459 -7.23 -10.27 26.70
CA HIS A 459 -7.70 -9.03 26.06
C HIS A 459 -7.96 -9.24 24.56
N GLN A 460 -8.94 -8.52 24.02
CA GLN A 460 -9.37 -8.61 22.61
C GLN A 460 -8.94 -7.37 21.79
N GLY A 461 -7.91 -6.67 22.25
CA GLY A 461 -7.37 -5.47 21.64
C GLY A 461 -6.18 -4.93 22.43
N THR A 462 -5.54 -3.87 21.95
CA THR A 462 -4.41 -3.21 22.61
C THR A 462 -4.65 -3.00 24.11
N VAL A 463 -3.69 -3.44 24.92
CA VAL A 463 -3.67 -3.18 26.37
C VAL A 463 -2.90 -1.90 26.61
N TRP A 464 -3.58 -0.85 27.07
CA TRP A 464 -3.03 0.49 27.26
C TRP A 464 -2.41 0.72 28.63
N SER A 465 -2.86 0.01 29.67
CA SER A 465 -2.40 0.23 31.04
C SER A 465 -2.29 -1.06 31.84
N VAL A 466 -1.25 -1.17 32.67
CA VAL A 466 -1.06 -2.21 33.68
C VAL A 466 -0.70 -1.59 35.02
N ALA A 467 -1.21 -2.15 36.13
CA ALA A 467 -0.91 -1.70 37.48
C ALA A 467 -0.95 -2.86 38.50
N TRP A 468 0.10 -2.99 39.31
CA TRP A 468 0.18 -3.96 40.40
C TRP A 468 -0.52 -3.46 41.66
N SER A 469 -1.17 -4.38 42.40
CA SER A 469 -1.57 -4.15 43.78
C SER A 469 -0.33 -3.94 44.66
N ALA A 470 -0.46 -3.18 45.75
CA ALA A 470 0.66 -2.87 46.65
C ALA A 470 1.33 -4.12 47.27
N ASP A 471 0.58 -5.22 47.41
CA ASP A 471 1.09 -6.51 47.90
C ASP A 471 1.63 -7.43 46.79
N GLY A 472 1.61 -7.00 45.53
CA GLY A 472 2.10 -7.74 44.36
C GLY A 472 1.27 -8.97 43.99
N LYS A 473 0.14 -9.24 44.66
CA LYS A 473 -0.67 -10.45 44.41
C LYS A 473 -1.61 -10.32 43.22
N THR A 474 -2.04 -9.11 42.88
CA THR A 474 -3.01 -8.87 41.81
C THR A 474 -2.45 -7.88 40.80
N LEU A 475 -2.43 -8.25 39.53
CA LEU A 475 -2.17 -7.33 38.43
C LEU A 475 -3.51 -6.90 37.83
N ALA A 476 -3.71 -5.60 37.65
CA ALA A 476 -4.78 -5.05 36.82
C ALA A 476 -4.23 -4.73 35.43
N SER A 477 -5.01 -4.98 34.39
CA SER A 477 -4.74 -4.53 33.02
C SER A 477 -5.99 -3.99 32.34
N ALA A 478 -5.81 -3.04 31.42
CA ALA A 478 -6.91 -2.29 30.82
C ALA A 478 -6.58 -1.90 29.37
N GLY A 479 -7.58 -1.82 28.50
CA GLY A 479 -7.33 -1.57 27.07
C GLY A 479 -8.55 -1.21 26.21
N ILE A 480 -8.33 -1.30 24.90
CA ILE A 480 -9.30 -0.90 23.86
C ILE A 480 -10.53 -1.80 23.77
N ASP A 481 -10.46 -3.01 24.31
CA ASP A 481 -11.58 -3.96 24.40
C ASP A 481 -12.64 -3.56 25.45
N LYS A 482 -12.49 -2.38 26.07
CA LYS A 482 -13.39 -1.81 27.09
C LYS A 482 -13.47 -2.61 28.38
N THR A 483 -12.52 -3.52 28.62
CA THR A 483 -12.44 -4.31 29.85
C THR A 483 -11.29 -3.87 30.75
N VAL A 484 -11.47 -4.08 32.05
CA VAL A 484 -10.36 -4.20 33.00
C VAL A 484 -10.26 -5.66 33.42
N ARG A 485 -9.06 -6.23 33.44
CA ARG A 485 -8.83 -7.63 33.83
C ARG A 485 -7.94 -7.69 35.06
N LEU A 486 -8.33 -8.54 36.02
CA LEU A 486 -7.56 -8.82 37.22
C LEU A 486 -6.90 -10.19 37.06
N TRP A 487 -5.59 -10.26 37.30
CA TRP A 487 -4.78 -11.46 37.18
C TRP A 487 -4.10 -11.79 38.50
N ASP A 488 -4.02 -13.06 38.83
CA ASP A 488 -3.21 -13.55 39.93
C ASP A 488 -1.72 -13.40 39.56
N GLY A 489 -1.00 -12.58 40.32
CA GLY A 489 0.40 -12.23 40.05
C GLY A 489 1.35 -13.42 40.08
N ALA A 490 1.06 -14.40 40.94
CA ALA A 490 1.88 -15.59 41.08
C ALA A 490 1.67 -16.55 39.90
N SER A 491 0.43 -16.93 39.58
CA SER A 491 0.10 -17.97 38.60
C SER A 491 -0.20 -17.46 37.19
N GLY A 492 -0.47 -16.16 37.02
CA GLY A 492 -0.90 -15.56 35.76
C GLY A 492 -2.34 -15.90 35.35
N LYS A 493 -3.14 -16.48 36.25
CA LYS A 493 -4.54 -16.81 35.96
C LYS A 493 -5.41 -15.55 35.98
N LEU A 494 -6.35 -15.44 35.04
CA LEU A 494 -7.43 -14.45 35.10
C LEU A 494 -8.31 -14.74 36.34
N LEU A 495 -8.42 -13.77 37.23
CA LEU A 495 -9.27 -13.80 38.42
C LEU A 495 -10.66 -13.23 38.13
N CYS A 496 -10.73 -12.11 37.40
CA CYS A 496 -11.97 -11.41 37.12
C CYS A 496 -11.84 -10.54 35.86
N THR A 497 -12.93 -10.34 35.13
CA THR A 497 -13.08 -9.30 34.11
C THR A 497 -14.12 -8.30 34.62
N LEU A 498 -13.75 -7.02 34.67
CA LEU A 498 -14.63 -5.92 35.07
C LEU A 498 -15.22 -5.33 33.78
N GLU A 499 -16.54 -5.46 33.64
CA GLU A 499 -17.29 -5.14 32.44
C GLU A 499 -18.25 -3.94 32.66
N GLY A 500 -18.88 -3.45 31.59
CA GLY A 500 -19.85 -2.35 31.65
C GLY A 500 -19.26 -0.95 31.50
N LEU A 501 -17.98 -0.82 31.12
CA LEU A 501 -17.39 0.43 30.62
C LEU A 501 -17.82 0.65 29.16
N GLN A 502 -18.13 1.89 28.78
CA GLN A 502 -18.76 2.18 27.48
C GLN A 502 -17.75 2.59 26.39
N GLY A 503 -16.54 2.98 26.80
CA GLY A 503 -15.42 3.34 25.94
C GLY A 503 -14.15 2.57 26.31
N ALA A 504 -13.09 2.74 25.53
CA ALA A 504 -11.81 2.10 25.82
C ALA A 504 -11.19 2.62 27.13
N VAL A 505 -10.45 1.77 27.82
CA VAL A 505 -9.92 2.06 29.17
C VAL A 505 -8.44 2.43 29.09
N SER A 506 -8.15 3.72 29.31
CA SER A 506 -6.84 4.35 29.13
C SER A 506 -5.88 4.09 30.27
N SER A 507 -6.38 3.99 31.51
CA SER A 507 -5.54 3.97 32.71
C SER A 507 -6.20 3.20 33.85
N VAL A 508 -5.39 2.42 34.58
CA VAL A 508 -5.75 1.80 35.85
C VAL A 508 -4.72 2.11 36.94
N ALA A 509 -5.18 2.28 38.18
CA ALA A 509 -4.32 2.53 39.33
C ALA A 509 -4.91 1.96 40.62
N TRP A 510 -4.08 1.24 41.39
CA TRP A 510 -4.46 0.69 42.70
C TRP A 510 -4.30 1.71 43.83
N SER A 511 -5.19 1.65 44.81
CA SER A 511 -5.01 2.32 46.11
C SER A 511 -3.81 1.75 46.85
N ALA A 512 -3.19 2.56 47.72
CA ALA A 512 -2.01 2.16 48.49
C ALA A 512 -2.25 0.95 49.41
N ASP A 513 -3.50 0.68 49.80
CA ASP A 513 -3.89 -0.48 50.60
C ASP A 513 -4.31 -1.71 49.77
N GLY A 514 -4.27 -1.60 48.44
CA GLY A 514 -4.63 -2.67 47.50
C GLY A 514 -6.12 -3.04 47.46
N LYS A 515 -7.01 -2.32 48.16
CA LYS A 515 -8.43 -2.67 48.24
C LYS A 515 -9.29 -2.06 47.15
N THR A 516 -8.87 -0.94 46.56
CA THR A 516 -9.65 -0.22 45.55
C THR A 516 -8.83 -0.07 44.28
N LEU A 517 -9.42 -0.44 43.15
CA LEU A 517 -8.88 -0.18 41.83
C LEU A 517 -9.62 1.01 41.21
N ALA A 518 -8.89 2.02 40.74
CA ALA A 518 -9.42 3.07 39.89
C ALA A 518 -9.19 2.71 38.42
N SER A 519 -10.18 2.97 37.56
CA SER A 519 -10.05 2.89 36.10
C SER A 519 -10.60 4.15 35.44
N ALA A 520 -9.96 4.60 34.36
CA ALA A 520 -10.35 5.76 33.56
C ALA A 520 -10.38 5.42 32.07
N GLY A 521 -11.17 6.15 31.28
CA GLY A 521 -11.29 5.86 29.85
C GLY A 521 -12.04 6.88 29.01
N GLU A 522 -12.34 6.47 27.78
CA GLU A 522 -13.00 7.30 26.77
C GLU A 522 -14.48 7.60 27.08
N ASP A 523 -15.11 6.85 28.00
CA ASP A 523 -16.48 7.14 28.45
C ASP A 523 -16.58 8.35 29.40
N LYS A 524 -15.47 9.08 29.57
CA LYS A 524 -15.34 10.30 30.40
C LYS A 524 -15.50 10.07 31.91
N THR A 525 -15.64 8.81 32.34
CA THR A 525 -15.81 8.45 33.74
C THR A 525 -14.49 7.99 34.38
N VAL A 526 -14.39 8.18 35.68
CA VAL A 526 -13.48 7.40 36.53
C VAL A 526 -14.33 6.43 37.33
N ARG A 527 -13.94 5.16 37.42
CA ARG A 527 -14.68 4.13 38.16
C ARG A 527 -13.82 3.55 39.25
N LEU A 528 -14.42 3.35 40.42
CA LEU A 528 -13.80 2.71 41.58
C LEU A 528 -14.37 1.30 41.72
N TRP A 529 -13.50 0.31 41.83
CA TRP A 529 -13.86 -1.11 41.93
C TRP A 529 -13.28 -1.71 43.21
N ASP A 530 -14.03 -2.62 43.81
CA ASP A 530 -13.55 -3.45 44.91
C ASP A 530 -12.53 -4.47 44.39
N GLY A 531 -11.31 -4.41 44.89
CA GLY A 531 -10.17 -5.20 44.41
C GLY A 531 -10.29 -6.70 44.64
N ALA A 532 -11.10 -7.12 45.61
CA ALA A 532 -11.26 -8.52 45.98
C ALA A 532 -12.43 -9.20 45.24
N SER A 533 -13.52 -8.47 45.02
CA SER A 533 -14.76 -9.01 44.41
C SER A 533 -15.04 -8.51 43.00
N GLY A 534 -14.27 -7.55 42.48
CA GLY A 534 -14.48 -6.95 41.16
C GLY A 534 -15.76 -6.09 41.05
N LYS A 535 -16.44 -5.81 42.16
CA LYS A 535 -17.70 -5.04 42.13
C LYS A 535 -17.43 -3.57 41.92
N LEU A 536 -18.23 -2.93 41.05
CA LEU A 536 -18.25 -1.48 40.90
C LEU A 536 -18.73 -0.83 42.21
N LEU A 537 -17.86 -0.04 42.84
CA LEU A 537 -18.17 0.73 44.04
C LEU A 537 -18.79 2.08 43.69
N ARG A 538 -18.19 2.81 42.73
CA ARG A 538 -18.60 4.17 42.34
C ARG A 538 -18.26 4.45 40.86
N THR A 539 -19.08 5.28 40.22
CA THR A 539 -18.73 6.01 39.00
C THR A 539 -18.60 7.48 39.35
N LEU A 540 -17.52 8.13 38.91
CA LEU A 540 -17.18 9.52 39.18
C LEU A 540 -17.28 10.29 37.86
N GLU A 541 -18.28 11.16 37.77
CA GLU A 541 -18.66 11.87 36.56
C GLU A 541 -18.42 13.38 36.75
N ALA A 542 -17.27 13.87 36.28
CA ALA A 542 -16.98 15.32 36.27
C ALA A 542 -16.17 15.79 35.05
N HIS A 543 -15.44 14.89 34.37
CA HIS A 543 -14.71 15.24 33.16
C HIS A 543 -15.65 15.47 31.99
N GLN A 544 -15.33 16.47 31.16
CA GLN A 544 -16.07 16.79 29.93
C GLN A 544 -15.47 16.14 28.69
N GLY A 545 -14.23 15.66 28.79
CA GLY A 545 -13.48 14.94 27.76
C GLY A 545 -13.10 13.52 28.18
N ARG A 546 -12.36 12.80 27.33
CA ARG A 546 -11.81 11.48 27.64
C ARG A 546 -10.87 11.58 28.86
N VAL A 547 -10.91 10.63 29.78
CA VAL A 547 -9.94 10.60 30.88
C VAL A 547 -8.75 9.77 30.43
N PHE A 548 -7.53 10.29 30.55
CA PHE A 548 -6.31 9.65 30.06
C PHE A 548 -5.47 9.01 31.16
N SER A 549 -5.56 9.50 32.40
CA SER A 549 -4.74 9.02 33.51
C SER A 549 -5.48 9.08 34.85
N VAL A 550 -5.22 8.09 35.70
CA VAL A 550 -5.57 8.08 37.12
C VAL A 550 -4.36 7.74 37.98
N ALA A 551 -4.22 8.40 39.14
CA ALA A 551 -3.15 8.14 40.09
C ALA A 551 -3.61 8.35 41.54
N TRP A 552 -3.32 7.39 42.41
CA TRP A 552 -3.59 7.51 43.84
C TRP A 552 -2.45 8.22 44.58
N SER A 553 -2.78 8.98 45.62
CA SER A 553 -1.81 9.45 46.60
C SER A 553 -1.20 8.28 47.36
N ALA A 554 0.05 8.44 47.82
CA ALA A 554 0.77 7.38 48.54
C ALA A 554 0.09 6.97 49.87
N ASP A 555 -0.77 7.82 50.43
CA ASP A 555 -1.58 7.49 51.62
C ASP A 555 -2.99 6.95 51.28
N GLY A 556 -3.31 6.79 50.00
CA GLY A 556 -4.60 6.28 49.50
C GLY A 556 -5.80 7.20 49.71
N LYS A 557 -5.63 8.40 50.29
CA LYS A 557 -6.75 9.29 50.63
C LYS A 557 -7.24 10.15 49.47
N THR A 558 -6.45 10.33 48.43
CA THR A 558 -6.79 11.16 47.28
C THR A 558 -6.52 10.42 45.99
N LEU A 559 -7.48 10.47 45.07
CA LEU A 559 -7.31 10.04 43.69
C LEU A 559 -7.21 11.29 42.81
N ALA A 560 -6.23 11.34 41.92
CA ALA A 560 -6.15 12.32 40.85
C ALA A 560 -6.60 11.68 39.53
N SER A 561 -7.32 12.42 38.69
CA SER A 561 -7.62 12.04 37.31
C SER A 561 -7.40 13.22 36.36
N ALA A 562 -6.84 12.94 35.18
CA ALA A 562 -6.53 13.94 34.16
C ALA A 562 -7.14 13.55 32.81
N GLY A 563 -7.64 14.52 32.06
CA GLY A 563 -8.37 14.27 30.81
C GLY A 563 -8.25 15.35 29.75
N ASP A 564 -8.84 15.02 28.60
CA ASP A 564 -8.98 15.79 27.35
C ASP A 564 -9.75 17.11 27.52
N ASP A 565 -10.34 17.34 28.69
CA ASP A 565 -10.91 18.64 29.09
C ASP A 565 -9.88 19.60 29.69
N GLN A 566 -8.59 19.26 29.64
CA GLN A 566 -7.44 20.05 30.15
C GLN A 566 -7.45 20.24 31.68
N MET A 567 -8.26 19.44 32.38
CA MET A 567 -8.46 19.52 33.82
C MET A 567 -7.80 18.36 34.56
N VAL A 568 -7.28 18.64 35.76
CA VAL A 568 -6.99 17.60 36.75
C VAL A 568 -8.02 17.68 37.88
N HIS A 569 -8.72 16.59 38.13
CA HIS A 569 -9.69 16.46 39.21
C HIS A 569 -9.09 15.69 40.38
N LEU A 570 -9.18 16.24 41.59
CA LEU A 570 -8.81 15.58 42.84
C LEU A 570 -10.07 15.08 43.54
N TRP A 571 -10.09 13.82 43.93
CA TRP A 571 -11.22 13.12 44.53
C TRP A 571 -10.86 12.56 45.90
N ASP A 572 -11.81 12.58 46.82
CA ASP A 572 -11.71 11.90 48.10
C ASP A 572 -11.78 10.38 47.90
N GLY A 573 -10.74 9.68 48.32
CA GLY A 573 -10.56 8.25 48.03
C GLY A 573 -11.60 7.33 48.64
N ALA A 574 -12.22 7.73 49.77
CA ALA A 574 -13.18 6.91 50.49
C ALA A 574 -14.64 7.17 50.04
N SER A 575 -14.99 8.42 49.78
CA SER A 575 -16.36 8.82 49.41
C SER A 575 -16.59 8.98 47.91
N GLY A 576 -15.52 9.16 47.12
CA GLY A 576 -15.58 9.49 45.68
C GLY A 576 -15.99 10.94 45.41
N LYS A 577 -16.04 11.81 46.43
CA LYS A 577 -16.42 13.22 46.23
C LYS A 577 -15.30 14.01 45.56
N LEU A 578 -15.65 14.87 44.61
CA LEU A 578 -14.71 15.83 44.03
C LEU A 578 -14.28 16.84 45.10
N LEU A 579 -12.98 16.90 45.39
CA LEU A 579 -12.35 17.81 46.35
C LEU A 579 -11.90 19.12 45.71
N ARG A 580 -11.35 19.04 44.49
CA ARG A 580 -10.79 20.19 43.79
C ARG A 580 -10.70 19.95 42.28
N LYS A 581 -10.87 21.01 41.50
CA LYS A 581 -10.46 21.10 40.11
C LYS A 581 -9.16 21.91 40.02
N LEU A 582 -8.21 21.44 39.24
CA LEU A 582 -6.95 22.12 38.96
C LEU A 582 -6.94 22.53 37.48
N GLU A 583 -6.74 23.81 37.24
CA GLU A 583 -6.70 24.48 35.94
C GLU A 583 -5.26 24.93 35.65
N GLY A 584 -4.88 25.01 34.37
CA GLY A 584 -3.56 25.53 33.97
C GLY A 584 -2.91 24.82 32.78
N HIS A 585 -3.39 23.64 32.40
CA HIS A 585 -3.03 23.01 31.13
C HIS A 585 -3.85 23.66 29.98
N GLN A 586 -3.26 23.75 28.78
CA GLN A 586 -3.88 24.36 27.59
C GLN A 586 -3.68 23.49 26.32
N GLY A 587 -3.49 22.18 26.51
CA GLY A 587 -3.37 21.17 25.44
C GLY A 587 -4.21 19.97 25.81
#